data_AF-A0A2A5SV70-F1
#
_entry.id   AF-A0A2A5SV70-F1
#
_cell.length_a   1.000
_cell.length_b   1.000
_cell.length_c   1.000
_cell.angle_alpha   90.00
_cell.angle_beta   90.00
_cell.angle_gamma   90.00
#
_symmetry.space_group_name_H-M   'P 1'
#
loop_
_entity.id
_entity.type
_entity.pdbx_description
1 polymer ?
#
loop_
_entity_poly.entity_id
_entity_poly.type
_entity_poly.pdbx_seq_one_letter_code
_entity_poly.pdbx_strand_id
1 'polypeptide(L)'
;MVDINLILAEHQTLETERLILRKLQLEDATEMFNYASNPEVVRYTSFEPHDSVETTKSTIANFFLPDGLNHWGIVEKTSGQLIGEIFLNIIKEKNC
;
A
#
# COMPACT_ATOMS: atom_id res chain seq x y z
N MET A 1 -24.89 12.19 -6.29
CA MET A 1 -23.42 12.34 -6.25
C MET A 1 -22.89 11.24 -5.36
N VAL A 2 -21.96 10.43 -5.84
CA VAL A 2 -21.40 9.31 -5.07
C VAL A 2 -20.37 9.87 -4.09
N ASP A 3 -20.52 9.59 -2.80
CA ASP A 3 -19.50 9.91 -1.80
C ASP A 3 -18.43 8.82 -1.82
N ILE A 4 -17.37 9.06 -2.59
CA ILE A 4 -16.29 8.09 -2.78
C ILE A 4 -15.54 7.80 -1.47
N ASN A 5 -15.40 8.78 -0.59
CA ASN A 5 -14.69 8.59 0.67
C ASN A 5 -15.49 7.67 1.61
N LEU A 6 -16.82 7.81 1.62
CA LEU A 6 -17.70 6.92 2.37
C LEU A 6 -17.56 5.47 1.88
N ILE A 7 -17.63 5.25 0.56
CA ILE A 7 -17.52 3.90 -0.03
C ILE A 7 -16.16 3.28 0.31
N LEU A 8 -15.08 4.04 0.17
CA LEU A 8 -13.73 3.56 0.48
C LEU A 8 -13.58 3.23 1.97
N ALA A 9 -14.14 4.05 2.86
CA ALA A 9 -14.12 3.80 4.30
C ALA A 9 -14.92 2.54 4.68
N GLU A 10 -16.03 2.26 4.01
CA GLU A 10 -16.83 1.04 4.22
C GLU A 10 -16.15 -0.22 3.67
N HIS A 11 -15.22 -0.09 2.72
CA HIS A 11 -14.55 -1.19 2.02
C HIS A 11 -13.02 -1.14 2.18
N GLN A 12 -12.54 -0.89 3.40
CA GLN A 12 -11.11 -0.83 3.71
C GLN A 12 -10.37 -2.17 3.58
N THR A 13 -11.12 -3.29 3.58
CA THR A 13 -10.58 -4.62 3.31
C THR A 13 -11.35 -5.26 2.17
N LEU A 14 -10.63 -5.73 1.15
CA LEU A 14 -11.18 -6.44 0.01
C LEU A 14 -10.57 -7.84 -0.04
N GLU A 15 -11.40 -8.84 -0.30
CA GLU A 15 -10.94 -10.22 -0.40
C GLU A 15 -11.18 -10.79 -1.80
N THR A 16 -10.22 -11.58 -2.26
CA THR A 16 -10.32 -12.38 -3.48
C THR A 16 -10.10 -13.84 -3.15
N GLU A 17 -10.08 -14.71 -4.16
CA GLU A 17 -9.74 -16.13 -3.97
C GLU A 17 -8.34 -16.31 -3.35
N ARG A 18 -7.36 -15.49 -3.76
CA ARG A 18 -5.94 -15.67 -3.39
C ARG A 18 -5.36 -14.57 -2.50
N LEU A 19 -5.98 -13.40 -2.48
CA LEU A 19 -5.41 -12.17 -1.91
C LEU A 19 -6.37 -11.51 -0.92
N ILE A 20 -5.80 -10.82 0.06
CA ILE A 20 -6.47 -9.83 0.91
C ILE A 20 -5.83 -8.48 0.61
N LEU A 21 -6.62 -7.50 0.19
CA LEU A 21 -6.21 -6.11 0.12
C LEU A 21 -6.65 -5.44 1.42
N ARG A 22 -5.70 -4.92 2.20
CA ARG A 22 -5.98 -4.28 3.49
C ARG A 22 -5.05 -3.09 3.71
N LYS A 23 -5.40 -2.21 4.64
CA LYS A 23 -4.48 -1.14 5.07
C LYS A 23 -3.12 -1.72 5.49
N LEU A 24 -2.04 -1.06 5.10
CA LEU A 24 -0.69 -1.38 5.57
C LEU A 24 -0.57 -1.18 7.08
N GLN A 25 0.27 -1.99 7.72
CA GLN A 25 0.55 -1.97 9.15
C GLN A 25 2.06 -1.88 9.38
N LEU A 26 2.50 -1.46 10.56
CA LEU A 26 3.94 -1.30 10.82
C LEU A 26 4.68 -2.63 10.83
N GLU A 27 3.97 -3.72 11.11
CA GLU A 27 4.44 -5.09 11.10
C GLU A 27 4.81 -5.56 9.68
N ASP A 28 4.27 -4.90 8.65
CA ASP A 28 4.59 -5.18 7.26
C ASP A 28 6.00 -4.74 6.84
N ALA A 29 6.69 -3.95 7.68
CA ALA A 29 7.96 -3.33 7.31
C ALA A 29 9.01 -4.36 6.85
N THR A 30 9.07 -5.53 7.49
CA THR A 30 10.01 -6.59 7.10
C THR A 30 9.70 -7.13 5.71
N GLU A 31 8.43 -7.45 5.44
CA GLU A 31 8.03 -8.00 4.14
C GLU A 31 8.10 -6.95 3.03
N MET A 32 7.74 -5.70 3.33
CA MET A 32 7.93 -4.59 2.40
C MET A 32 9.41 -4.36 2.07
N PHE A 33 10.29 -4.43 3.08
CA PHE A 33 11.73 -4.25 2.88
C PHE A 33 12.32 -5.31 1.95
N ASN A 34 11.80 -6.55 1.98
CA ASN A 34 12.27 -7.64 1.10
C ASN A 34 12.23 -7.27 -0.39
N TYR A 35 11.22 -6.50 -0.83
CA TYR A 35 11.13 -6.03 -2.21
C TYR A 35 11.57 -4.57 -2.38
N ALA A 36 11.34 -3.70 -1.39
CA ALA A 36 11.69 -2.28 -1.46
C ALA A 36 13.20 -2.01 -1.37
N SER A 37 13.99 -2.95 -0.86
CA SER A 37 15.46 -2.86 -0.85
C SER A 37 16.11 -3.20 -2.19
N ASN A 38 15.37 -3.79 -3.14
CA ASN A 38 15.91 -4.19 -4.43
C ASN A 38 15.81 -3.04 -5.45
N PRO A 39 16.95 -2.48 -5.93
CA PRO A 39 16.95 -1.36 -6.85
C PRO A 39 16.21 -1.63 -8.17
N GLU A 40 16.21 -2.87 -8.66
CA GLU A 40 15.49 -3.21 -9.90
C GLU A 40 13.97 -3.21 -9.70
N VAL A 41 13.48 -3.48 -8.48
CA VAL A 41 12.05 -3.45 -8.16
C VAL A 41 11.57 -2.01 -8.06
N VAL A 42 12.33 -1.14 -7.39
CA VAL A 42 11.91 0.26 -7.15
C VAL A 42 12.29 1.23 -8.27
N ARG A 43 13.06 0.79 -9.28
CA ARG A 43 13.57 1.63 -10.38
C ARG A 43 12.54 2.53 -11.05
N TYR A 44 11.29 2.08 -11.16
CA TYR A 44 10.21 2.81 -11.81
C TYR A 44 9.11 3.26 -10.84
N THR A 45 9.40 3.23 -9.54
CA THR A 45 8.48 3.71 -8.49
C THR A 45 8.96 5.06 -7.97
N SER A 46 8.20 5.66 -7.06
CA SER A 46 8.54 6.93 -6.41
C SER A 46 9.51 6.77 -5.23
N PHE A 47 9.97 5.55 -4.95
CA PHE A 47 10.83 5.26 -3.81
C PHE A 47 12.28 5.05 -4.25
N GLU A 48 13.20 5.56 -3.45
CA GLU A 48 14.58 5.08 -3.47
C GLU A 48 14.65 3.69 -2.80
N PRO A 49 15.64 2.86 -3.14
CA PRO A 49 15.83 1.57 -2.49
C PRO A 49 15.97 1.77 -0.98
N HIS A 50 15.12 1.08 -0.20
CA HIS A 50 15.19 1.16 1.24
C HIS A 50 16.49 0.49 1.74
N ASP A 51 17.17 1.14 2.69
CA ASP A 51 18.45 0.67 3.26
C ASP A 51 18.28 -0.17 4.52
N SER A 52 17.11 -0.10 5.18
CA SER A 52 16.79 -0.80 6.41
C SER A 52 15.29 -1.04 6.59
N VAL A 53 14.97 -1.98 7.48
CA VAL A 53 13.58 -2.21 7.92
C VAL A 53 13.05 -0.97 8.65
N GLU A 54 13.91 -0.24 9.38
CA GLU A 54 13.57 1.02 10.05
C GLU A 54 13.14 2.09 9.05
N THR A 55 13.89 2.29 7.96
CA THR A 55 13.51 3.20 6.87
C THR A 55 12.16 2.79 6.28
N THR A 56 11.95 1.50 6.05
CA THR A 56 10.66 1.00 5.54
C THR A 56 9.52 1.28 6.50
N LYS A 57 9.73 1.07 7.80
CA LYS A 57 8.76 1.36 8.86
C LYS A 57 8.42 2.85 8.91
N SER A 58 9.42 3.72 8.74
CA SER A 58 9.22 5.17 8.61
C SER A 58 8.42 5.52 7.36
N THR A 59 8.68 4.89 6.21
CA THR A 59 7.89 5.08 4.99
C THR A 59 6.42 4.69 5.21
N ILE A 60 6.15 3.55 5.86
CA ILE A 60 4.80 3.13 6.23
C ILE A 60 4.12 4.17 7.11
N ALA A 61 4.78 4.59 8.19
CA ALA A 61 4.21 5.54 9.14
C ALA A 61 3.89 6.91 8.51
N ASN A 62 4.76 7.40 7.65
CA ASN A 62 4.69 8.77 7.14
C ASN A 62 3.96 8.91 5.81
N PHE A 63 3.98 7.89 4.96
CA PHE A 63 3.41 7.96 3.61
C PHE A 63 2.10 7.19 3.51
N PHE A 64 2.07 5.94 3.99
CA PHE A 64 0.93 5.05 3.75
C PHE A 64 -0.18 5.15 4.81
N LEU A 65 0.17 5.34 6.09
CA LEU A 65 -0.84 5.41 7.15
C LEU A 65 -1.69 6.70 7.14
N PRO A 66 -1.15 7.90 6.83
CA PRO A 66 -1.93 9.14 6.82
C PRO A 66 -2.98 9.21 5.70
N ASP A 67 -2.67 8.68 4.52
CA ASP A 67 -3.58 8.62 3.36
C ASP A 67 -3.96 7.17 3.02
N GLY A 68 -4.43 6.44 4.03
CA GLY A 68 -4.69 5.00 3.91
C GLY A 68 -6.03 4.63 3.27
N LEU A 69 -6.91 5.59 2.97
CA LEU A 69 -8.28 5.28 2.53
C LEU A 69 -8.32 4.62 1.15
N ASN A 70 -7.40 5.01 0.28
CA ASN A 70 -7.25 4.53 -1.09
C ASN A 70 -5.96 3.74 -1.31
N HIS A 71 -5.25 3.36 -0.24
CA HIS A 71 -4.00 2.59 -0.28
C HIS A 71 -4.16 1.25 0.43
N TRP A 72 -3.75 0.18 -0.24
CA TRP A 72 -3.81 -1.18 0.29
C TRP A 72 -2.49 -1.90 0.13
N GLY A 73 -2.09 -2.63 1.16
CA GLY A 73 -1.17 -3.73 1.06
C GLY A 73 -1.84 -4.96 0.44
N ILE A 74 -1.14 -5.64 -0.44
CA ILE A 74 -1.54 -6.88 -1.10
C ILE A 74 -0.97 -8.03 -0.27
N VAL A 75 -1.83 -8.79 0.40
CA VAL A 75 -1.44 -9.92 1.23
C VAL A 75 -1.84 -11.23 0.56
N GLU A 76 -0.91 -12.15 0.37
CA GLU A 76 -1.23 -13.49 -0.12
C GLU A 76 -1.86 -14.33 1.00
N LYS A 77 -3.03 -14.94 0.74
CA LYS A 77 -3.78 -15.71 1.75
C LYS A 77 -3.03 -16.96 2.24
N THR A 78 -2.25 -17.60 1.38
CA THR A 78 -1.59 -18.87 1.71
C THR A 78 -0.39 -18.67 2.66
N SER A 79 0.45 -17.68 2.39
CA SER A 79 1.62 -17.37 3.23
C SER A 79 1.31 -16.36 4.34
N GLY A 80 0.27 -15.53 4.17
CA GLY A 80 0.00 -14.39 5.04
C GLY A 80 0.97 -13.23 4.84
N GLN A 81 1.86 -13.30 3.83
CA GLN A 81 2.89 -12.29 3.59
C GLN A 81 2.35 -11.12 2.77
N LEU A 82 2.86 -9.93 3.08
CA LEU A 82 2.70 -8.76 2.23
C LEU A 82 3.59 -8.91 0.99
N ILE A 83 2.99 -8.93 -0.19
CA ILE A 83 3.71 -9.12 -1.47
C ILE A 83 3.76 -7.86 -2.33
N GLY A 84 3.21 -6.75 -1.85
CA GLY A 84 3.24 -5.45 -2.54
C GLY A 84 2.15 -4.52 -2.04
N GLU A 85 1.98 -3.41 -2.74
CA GLU A 85 1.00 -2.37 -2.45
C GLU A 85 0.31 -1.90 -3.73
N ILE A 86 -0.93 -1.42 -3.58
CA ILE A 86 -1.71 -0.83 -4.66
C ILE A 86 -2.53 0.32 -4.11
N PHE A 87 -2.76 1.33 -4.94
CA PHE A 87 -3.61 2.45 -4.55
C PHE A 87 -4.52 2.88 -5.70
N LEU A 88 -5.67 3.44 -5.33
CA LEU A 88 -6.61 4.01 -6.28
C LEU A 88 -6.26 5.49 -6.47
N ASN A 89 -5.78 5.84 -7.67
CA ASN A 89 -5.55 7.24 -8.03
C ASN A 89 -6.87 7.92 -8.42
N ILE A 90 -7.40 8.77 -7.54
CA ILE A 90 -8.65 9.49 -7.77
C ILE A 90 -8.36 10.74 -8.61
N ILE A 91 -8.56 10.63 -9.92
CA ILE A 91 -8.43 11.75 -10.84
C ILE A 91 -9.70 12.60 -10.74
N LYS A 92 -9.58 13.80 -10.16
CA LYS A 92 -10.63 14.82 -10.24
C LYS A 92 -10.43 15.57 -11.55
N GLU A 93 -11.45 15.60 -12.43
CA GLU A 93 -11.43 16.49 -13.58
C GLU A 93 -11.20 17.92 -13.09
N LYS A 94 -10.16 18.57 -13.60
CA LYS A 94 -10.05 20.02 -13.48
C LYS A 94 -11.13 20.60 -14.37
N ASN A 95 -12.14 21.22 -13.77
CA ASN A 95 -13.00 22.14 -14.49
C ASN A 95 -12.09 23.24 -15.07
N CYS A 96 -11.88 23.21 -16.38
CA CYS A 96 -11.32 24.32 -17.14
C CYS A 96 -12.31 25.49 -17.16
#